data_AF-A0A954ZS07-F1
#
_entry.id   AF-A0A954ZS07-F1
#
_cell.length_a   1.000
_cell.length_b   1.000
_cell.length_c   1.000
_cell.angle_alpha   90.00
_cell.angle_beta   90.00
_cell.angle_gamma   90.00
#
_symmetry.space_group_name_H-M   'P 1'
#
loop_
_entity.id
_entity.type
_entity.pdbx_description
1 polymer ?
#
loop_
_entity_poly.entity_id
_entity_poly.type
_entity_poly.pdbx_seq_one_letter_code
_entity_poly.pdbx_strand_id
1 'polypeptide(L)'
;RWLPPGGRLLGAAPHMHLRGKSFRLRALRGEQERVLLDVPHYDFNWQHAYQFPQPIVLDEVDELNVTVTFDNSEDNPVNPDPDQRVTWGDQTWEEMAVAFFEVAQPRNQTSRRRIAETSPIIDPAERDRQIENIVSRFFARFDRDRDGIIVEHETPFTIRLFGYWEFDENNDGKL
;
A
#
# COMPACT_ATOMS: atom_id res chain seq x y z
N ARG A 1 -8.42 3.22 -15.29
CA ARG A 1 -8.57 1.90 -14.62
C ARG A 1 -7.40 1.75 -13.66
N TRP A 2 -7.65 1.50 -12.37
CA TRP A 2 -6.61 1.47 -11.33
C TRP A 2 -5.98 0.09 -11.10
N LEU A 3 -6.64 -0.97 -11.60
CA LEU A 3 -6.15 -2.34 -11.49
C LEU A 3 -5.06 -2.63 -12.54
N PRO A 4 -3.97 -3.33 -12.19
CA PRO A 4 -2.91 -3.70 -13.12
C PRO A 4 -3.44 -4.54 -14.31
N PRO A 5 -3.25 -4.09 -15.56
CA PRO A 5 -3.72 -4.83 -16.74
C PRO A 5 -2.97 -6.15 -16.89
N GLY A 6 -3.69 -7.20 -17.29
CA GLY A 6 -3.17 -8.57 -17.39
C GLY A 6 -2.76 -9.18 -16.04
N GLY A 7 -3.04 -8.49 -14.93
CA GLY A 7 -2.74 -8.96 -13.58
C GLY A 7 -3.71 -10.03 -13.10
N ARG A 8 -3.26 -10.79 -12.11
CA ARG A 8 -4.04 -11.82 -11.43
C ARG A 8 -4.04 -11.55 -9.94
N LEU A 9 -5.22 -11.51 -9.35
CA LEU A 9 -5.39 -11.44 -7.91
C LEU A 9 -5.31 -12.87 -7.34
N LEU A 10 -4.33 -13.10 -6.48
CA LEU A 10 -4.00 -14.42 -5.91
C LEU A 10 -4.64 -14.63 -4.55
N GLY A 11 -4.81 -13.56 -3.79
CA GLY A 11 -5.35 -13.62 -2.44
C GLY A 11 -5.57 -12.24 -1.86
N ALA A 12 -6.15 -12.19 -0.66
CA ALA A 12 -6.35 -10.97 0.10
C ALA A 12 -6.11 -11.20 1.59
N ALA A 13 -5.57 -10.21 2.28
CA ALA A 13 -5.42 -10.21 3.74
C ALA A 13 -6.22 -9.04 4.32
N PRO A 14 -7.32 -9.30 5.07
CA PRO A 14 -8.03 -8.26 5.77
C PRO A 14 -7.23 -7.78 6.98
N HIS A 15 -7.26 -6.48 7.23
CA HIS A 15 -6.61 -5.86 8.39
C HIS A 15 -7.53 -4.81 9.00
N MET A 16 -7.79 -4.96 10.29
CA MET A 16 -8.57 -4.06 11.13
C MET A 16 -8.03 -4.09 12.57
N HIS A 17 -8.30 -3.04 13.35
CA HIS A 17 -7.92 -2.98 14.77
C HIS A 17 -8.98 -3.63 15.68
N LEU A 18 -8.94 -3.32 16.98
CA LEU A 18 -9.64 -4.05 18.05
C LEU A 18 -11.15 -4.08 17.89
N ARG A 19 -11.74 -3.06 17.25
CA ARG A 19 -13.19 -2.99 17.10
C ARG A 19 -13.69 -3.73 15.86
N GLY A 20 -12.83 -4.20 14.97
CA GLY A 20 -13.24 -4.95 13.78
C GLY A 20 -13.94 -6.28 14.12
N LYS A 21 -15.07 -6.56 13.47
CA LYS A 21 -15.86 -7.80 13.68
C LYS A 21 -16.22 -8.56 12.41
N SER A 22 -16.30 -7.89 11.26
CA SER A 22 -16.48 -8.59 9.99
C SER A 22 -15.78 -7.87 8.86
N PHE A 23 -15.38 -8.65 7.87
CA PHE A 23 -14.73 -8.17 6.66
C PHE A 23 -15.23 -8.94 5.45
N ARG A 24 -15.75 -8.24 4.45
CA ARG A 24 -16.23 -8.81 3.20
C ARG A 24 -15.64 -8.09 2.01
N LEU A 25 -15.03 -8.86 1.11
CA LEU A 25 -14.49 -8.39 -0.16
C LEU A 25 -15.35 -8.90 -1.32
N ARG A 26 -15.74 -7.98 -2.20
CA ARG A 26 -16.55 -8.24 -3.40
C ARG A 26 -15.85 -7.67 -4.63
N ALA A 27 -15.91 -8.39 -5.74
CA ALA A 27 -15.51 -7.91 -7.06
C ALA A 27 -16.75 -7.60 -7.88
N LEU A 28 -16.72 -6.45 -8.56
CA LEU A 28 -17.79 -5.98 -9.42
C LEU A 28 -17.34 -6.01 -10.88
N ARG A 29 -18.28 -6.36 -11.76
CA ARG A 29 -18.14 -6.28 -13.22
C ARG A 29 -19.47 -5.83 -13.82
N GLY A 30 -19.57 -4.58 -14.24
CA GLY A 30 -20.86 -3.95 -14.53
C GLY A 30 -21.82 -4.07 -13.33
N GLU A 31 -23.02 -4.63 -13.55
CA GLU A 31 -24.01 -4.87 -12.49
C GLU A 31 -23.82 -6.20 -11.74
N GLN A 32 -22.86 -7.03 -12.15
CA GLN A 32 -22.61 -8.31 -11.52
C GLN A 32 -21.66 -8.15 -10.33
N GLU A 33 -22.01 -8.78 -9.22
CA GLU A 33 -21.21 -8.80 -8.00
C GLU A 33 -20.85 -10.23 -7.60
N ARG A 34 -19.59 -10.45 -7.22
CA ARG A 34 -19.08 -11.72 -6.73
C ARG A 34 -18.37 -11.53 -5.39
N VAL A 35 -18.75 -12.29 -4.38
CA VAL A 35 -18.01 -12.35 -3.11
C VAL A 35 -16.70 -13.11 -3.35
N LEU A 36 -15.58 -12.48 -2.97
CA LEU A 36 -14.24 -13.07 -3.07
C LEU A 36 -13.74 -13.60 -1.73
N LEU A 37 -14.02 -12.87 -0.65
CA LEU A 37 -13.66 -13.24 0.71
C LEU A 37 -14.77 -12.79 1.66
N ASP A 38 -15.12 -13.65 2.61
CA ASP A 38 -16.09 -13.35 3.66
C ASP A 38 -15.56 -13.86 5.00
N VAL A 39 -15.22 -12.93 5.89
CA VAL A 39 -14.75 -13.20 7.26
C VAL A 39 -15.79 -12.61 8.21
N PRO A 40 -16.88 -13.35 8.53
CA PRO A 40 -18.00 -12.83 9.32
C PRO A 40 -17.69 -12.68 10.80
N HIS A 41 -16.65 -13.36 11.28
CA HIS A 41 -16.16 -13.31 12.67
C HIS A 41 -14.67 -12.94 12.65
N TYR A 42 -14.39 -11.73 12.21
CA TYR A 42 -13.03 -11.19 12.25
C TYR A 42 -12.59 -11.02 13.70
N ASP A 43 -11.36 -11.46 13.99
CA ASP A 43 -10.70 -11.29 15.28
C ASP A 43 -9.37 -10.59 15.02
N PHE A 44 -9.06 -9.56 15.82
CA PHE A 44 -7.80 -8.81 15.72
C PHE A 44 -6.56 -9.70 15.85
N ASN A 45 -6.65 -10.82 16.56
CA ASN A 45 -5.54 -11.78 16.70
C ASN A 45 -5.45 -12.75 15.49
N TRP A 46 -6.42 -12.73 14.57
CA TRP A 46 -6.52 -13.62 13.41
C TRP A 46 -6.33 -12.85 12.09
N GLN A 47 -5.15 -12.25 11.90
CA GLN A 47 -4.83 -11.43 10.72
C GLN A 47 -4.10 -12.26 9.66
N HIS A 48 -4.81 -13.16 9.01
CA HIS A 48 -4.24 -14.06 8.00
C HIS A 48 -4.50 -13.58 6.57
N ALA A 49 -3.56 -13.92 5.68
CA ALA A 49 -3.79 -13.87 4.24
C ALA A 49 -4.60 -15.08 3.79
N TYR A 50 -5.63 -14.84 2.97
CA TYR A 50 -6.47 -15.86 2.36
C TYR A 50 -6.12 -15.98 0.89
N GLN A 51 -5.56 -17.12 0.50
CA GLN A 51 -5.29 -17.42 -0.90
C GLN A 51 -6.58 -17.88 -1.60
N PHE A 52 -6.83 -17.36 -2.80
CA PHE A 52 -7.98 -17.78 -3.59
C PHE A 52 -7.72 -19.15 -4.24
N PRO A 53 -8.71 -20.06 -4.22
CA PRO A 53 -8.55 -21.37 -4.85
C PRO A 53 -8.21 -21.28 -6.35
N GLN A 54 -8.69 -20.24 -7.03
CA GLN A 54 -8.32 -19.89 -8.38
C GLN A 54 -7.96 -18.40 -8.47
N PRO A 55 -6.82 -18.04 -9.07
CA PRO A 55 -6.49 -16.64 -9.34
C PRO A 55 -7.57 -15.93 -10.15
N ILE A 56 -7.92 -14.71 -9.77
CA ILE A 56 -8.93 -13.89 -10.44
C ILE A 56 -8.23 -12.98 -11.45
N VAL A 57 -8.71 -12.98 -12.69
CA VAL A 57 -8.17 -12.11 -13.74
C VAL A 57 -8.64 -10.67 -13.49
N LEU A 58 -7.70 -9.75 -13.24
CA LEU A 58 -8.04 -8.36 -12.91
C LEU A 58 -8.66 -7.59 -14.09
N ASP A 59 -8.44 -8.04 -15.33
CA ASP A 59 -9.07 -7.47 -16.51
C ASP A 59 -10.60 -7.70 -16.56
N GLU A 60 -11.11 -8.64 -15.76
CA GLU A 60 -12.55 -8.92 -15.61
C GLU A 60 -13.16 -8.27 -14.36
N VAL A 61 -12.38 -7.50 -13.61
CA VAL A 61 -12.83 -6.77 -12.42
C VAL A 61 -12.81 -5.28 -12.71
N ASP A 62 -13.95 -4.63 -12.53
CA ASP A 62 -14.05 -3.17 -12.67
C ASP A 62 -13.72 -2.48 -11.34
N GLU A 63 -14.20 -3.05 -10.24
CA GLU A 63 -14.07 -2.50 -8.89
C GLU A 63 -13.98 -3.60 -7.82
N LEU A 64 -13.27 -3.31 -6.73
CA LEU A 64 -13.20 -4.14 -5.54
C LEU A 64 -13.84 -3.38 -4.38
N ASN A 65 -14.93 -3.92 -3.84
CA ASN A 65 -15.64 -3.36 -2.71
C ASN A 65 -15.31 -4.10 -1.43
N VAL A 66 -14.96 -3.33 -0.41
CA VAL A 66 -14.68 -3.83 0.94
C VAL A 66 -15.76 -3.30 1.86
N THR A 67 -16.44 -4.19 2.56
CA THR A 67 -17.42 -3.86 3.59
C THR A 67 -16.94 -4.44 4.90
N VAL A 68 -16.92 -3.62 5.94
CA VAL A 68 -16.49 -4.02 7.27
C VAL A 68 -17.48 -3.58 8.32
N THR A 69 -17.46 -4.23 9.48
CA THR A 69 -18.25 -3.80 10.64
C THR A 69 -17.33 -3.64 11.85
N PHE A 70 -17.59 -2.59 12.61
CA PHE A 70 -16.94 -2.33 13.90
C PHE A 70 -17.95 -2.51 15.04
N ASP A 71 -17.46 -2.90 16.21
CA ASP A 71 -18.23 -3.03 17.44
C ASP A 71 -17.65 -2.11 18.52
N ASN A 72 -18.36 -1.00 18.74
CA ASN A 72 -18.04 0.01 19.74
C ASN A 72 -18.82 -0.20 21.05
N SER A 73 -19.51 -1.33 21.23
CA SER A 73 -20.31 -1.56 22.45
C SER A 73 -19.43 -1.71 23.70
N GLU A 74 -20.03 -1.46 24.87
CA GLU A 74 -19.42 -1.74 26.18
C GLU A 74 -19.17 -3.24 26.40
N ASP A 75 -19.92 -4.10 25.70
CA ASP A 75 -19.81 -5.56 25.79
C ASP A 75 -18.60 -6.13 25.02
N ASN A 76 -17.92 -5.32 24.19
CA ASN A 76 -16.72 -5.75 23.48
C ASN A 76 -15.50 -5.69 24.42
N PRO A 77 -15.00 -6.83 24.95
CA PRO A 77 -13.98 -6.82 26.02
C PRO A 77 -12.62 -6.31 25.56
N VAL A 78 -12.40 -6.21 24.24
CA VAL A 78 -11.17 -5.68 23.65
C VAL A 78 -11.32 -4.22 23.19
N ASN A 79 -12.49 -3.60 23.39
CA ASN A 79 -12.70 -2.18 23.13
C ASN A 79 -12.16 -1.37 24.33
N PRO A 80 -11.08 -0.58 24.17
CA PRO A 80 -10.46 0.12 25.30
C PRO A 80 -11.34 1.23 25.88
N ASP A 81 -12.19 1.84 25.04
CA ASP A 81 -13.13 2.89 25.44
C ASP A 81 -14.32 2.91 24.45
N PRO A 82 -15.54 2.56 24.89
CA PRO A 82 -16.75 2.53 24.07
C PRO A 82 -17.34 3.91 23.74
N ASP A 83 -17.05 4.93 24.55
CA ASP A 83 -17.56 6.29 24.35
C ASP A 83 -16.60 7.16 23.53
N GLN A 84 -15.37 6.69 23.32
CA GLN A 84 -14.36 7.41 22.57
C GLN A 84 -14.75 7.59 21.10
N ARG A 85 -14.63 8.82 20.61
CA ARG A 85 -14.60 9.08 19.16
C ARG A 85 -13.33 8.51 18.56
N VAL A 86 -13.46 7.54 17.68
CA VAL A 86 -12.34 6.88 17.01
C VAL A 86 -12.13 7.41 15.59
N THR A 87 -10.86 7.52 15.18
CA THR A 87 -10.44 7.94 13.84
C THR A 87 -9.49 6.91 13.22
N TRP A 88 -9.17 7.07 11.94
CA TRP A 88 -8.13 6.28 11.31
C TRP A 88 -6.76 6.62 11.91
N GLY A 89 -5.94 5.62 12.21
CA GLY A 89 -4.58 5.82 12.72
C GLY A 89 -3.82 4.52 12.96
N ASP A 90 -2.54 4.64 13.31
CA ASP A 90 -1.62 3.51 13.43
C ASP A 90 -1.72 2.78 14.77
N GLN A 91 -2.28 3.44 15.78
CA GLN A 91 -2.39 2.83 17.10
C GLN A 91 -3.57 1.87 17.17
N THR A 92 -3.39 0.76 17.89
CA THR A 92 -4.40 -0.30 17.98
C THR A 92 -5.71 0.13 18.67
N TRP A 93 -5.70 1.25 19.41
CA TRP A 93 -6.91 1.89 19.97
C TRP A 93 -7.55 2.93 19.03
N GLU A 94 -6.82 3.38 18.00
CA GLU A 94 -7.40 4.00 16.80
C GLU A 94 -7.92 2.89 15.88
N GLU A 95 -8.43 3.20 14.69
CA GLU A 95 -8.94 2.17 13.78
C GLU A 95 -8.24 2.12 12.42
N MET A 96 -8.27 0.94 11.81
CA MET A 96 -7.97 0.72 10.41
C MET A 96 -9.00 -0.22 9.80
N ALA A 97 -9.24 -0.07 8.50
CA ALA A 97 -9.90 -1.08 7.68
C ALA A 97 -9.22 -1.12 6.32
N VAL A 98 -8.30 -2.08 6.17
CA VAL A 98 -7.43 -2.20 5.01
C VAL A 98 -7.57 -3.59 4.41
N ALA A 99 -7.60 -3.64 3.08
CA ALA A 99 -7.49 -4.87 2.31
C ALA A 99 -6.11 -4.91 1.67
N PHE A 100 -5.26 -5.83 2.09
CA PHE A 100 -4.03 -6.14 1.35
C PHE A 100 -4.35 -7.15 0.26
N PHE A 101 -3.77 -6.96 -0.93
CA PHE A 101 -4.01 -7.81 -2.08
C PHE A 101 -2.70 -8.40 -2.59
N GLU A 102 -2.67 -9.71 -2.77
CA GLU A 102 -1.56 -10.37 -3.44
C GLU A 102 -1.84 -10.39 -4.95
N VAL A 103 -1.05 -9.66 -5.74
CA VAL A 103 -1.24 -9.53 -7.19
C VAL A 103 -0.01 -10.03 -7.94
N ALA A 104 -0.23 -10.97 -8.85
CA ALA A 104 0.78 -11.40 -9.81
C ALA A 104 0.57 -10.70 -11.16
N GLN A 105 1.62 -10.06 -11.67
CA GLN A 105 1.63 -9.50 -13.02
C GLN A 105 2.62 -10.29 -13.90
N PRO A 106 2.21 -10.71 -15.11
CA PRO A 106 3.12 -11.34 -16.06
C PRO A 106 4.31 -10.42 -16.34
N ARG A 107 5.52 -10.97 -16.23
CA ARG A 107 6.73 -10.25 -16.63
C ARG A 107 6.70 -10.08 -18.15
N ASN A 108 6.48 -8.86 -18.64
CA ASN A 108 6.65 -8.56 -20.05
C ASN A 108 8.11 -8.81 -20.43
N GLN A 109 8.39 -9.90 -21.17
CA GLN A 109 9.74 -10.22 -21.63
C GLN A 109 10.27 -9.15 -22.60
N THR A 110 9.36 -8.47 -23.31
CA THR A 110 9.65 -7.39 -24.26
C THR A 110 10.27 -6.16 -23.59
N SER A 111 9.90 -5.85 -22.34
CA SER A 111 10.44 -4.70 -21.60
C SER A 111 11.90 -4.90 -21.21
N ARG A 112 12.27 -6.10 -20.76
CA ARG A 112 13.67 -6.45 -20.46
C ARG A 112 14.52 -6.44 -21.72
N ARG A 113 13.98 -6.95 -22.84
CA ARG A 113 14.71 -7.01 -24.10
C ARG A 113 14.92 -5.62 -24.70
N ARG A 114 13.91 -4.74 -24.67
CA ARG A 114 14.10 -3.32 -25.02
C ARG A 114 15.09 -2.62 -24.10
N ILE A 115 14.97 -2.73 -22.77
CA ILE A 115 15.91 -2.05 -21.86
C ILE A 115 17.34 -2.57 -22.03
N ALA A 116 17.55 -3.85 -22.30
CA ALA A 116 18.88 -4.41 -22.59
C ALA A 116 19.41 -3.99 -23.97
N GLU A 117 18.54 -3.86 -24.99
CA GLU A 117 18.92 -3.47 -26.35
C GLU A 117 19.00 -1.93 -26.55
N THR A 118 18.29 -1.14 -25.73
CA THR A 118 18.23 0.32 -25.79
C THR A 118 18.86 1.02 -24.59
N SER A 119 19.46 0.30 -23.64
CA SER A 119 20.35 0.94 -22.66
C SER A 119 21.46 1.61 -23.48
N PRO A 120 21.51 2.95 -23.53
CA PRO A 120 22.66 3.59 -24.13
C PRO A 120 23.87 3.12 -23.33
N ILE A 121 25.01 2.93 -23.98
CA ILE A 121 26.28 3.00 -23.24
C ILE A 121 26.34 4.47 -22.78
N ILE A 122 25.79 4.74 -21.60
CA ILE A 122 25.79 6.09 -21.04
C ILE A 122 27.24 6.37 -20.67
N ASP A 123 27.84 7.36 -21.33
CA ASP A 123 29.12 7.93 -20.91
C ASP A 123 29.03 8.25 -19.41
N PRO A 124 29.94 7.74 -18.56
CA PRO A 124 29.94 8.01 -17.13
C PRO A 124 29.70 9.50 -16.78
N ALA A 125 30.25 10.42 -17.58
CA ALA A 125 30.08 11.86 -17.37
C ALA A 125 28.65 12.38 -17.64
N GLU A 126 27.85 11.69 -18.46
CA GLU A 126 26.45 12.01 -18.70
C GLU A 126 25.54 11.41 -17.62
N ARG A 127 25.89 10.22 -17.11
CA ARG A 127 25.21 9.60 -15.98
C ARG A 127 25.32 10.46 -14.72
N ASP A 128 26.51 10.96 -14.43
CA ASP A 128 26.76 11.80 -13.25
C ASP A 128 25.97 13.10 -13.32
N ARG A 129 25.91 13.74 -14.49
CA ARG A 129 25.08 14.93 -14.72
C ARG A 129 23.58 14.66 -14.56
N GLN A 130 23.10 13.50 -14.97
CA GLN A 130 21.69 13.13 -14.76
C GLN A 130 21.39 12.89 -13.27
N ILE A 131 22.30 12.23 -12.55
CA ILE A 131 22.19 12.03 -11.10
C ILE A 131 22.18 13.37 -10.40
N GLU A 132 23.12 14.26 -10.70
CA GLU A 132 23.17 15.62 -10.13
C GLU A 132 21.87 16.39 -10.39
N ASN A 133 21.30 16.30 -11.59
CA ASN A 133 20.03 16.97 -11.92
C ASN A 133 18.84 16.38 -11.16
N ILE A 134 18.81 15.07 -10.93
CA ILE A 134 17.75 14.39 -10.18
C ILE A 134 17.86 14.75 -8.70
N VAL A 135 19.06 14.63 -8.13
CA VAL A 135 19.37 15.00 -6.74
C VAL A 135 19.06 16.48 -6.52
N SER A 136 19.55 17.38 -7.37
CA SER A 136 19.28 18.82 -7.26
C SER A 136 17.80 19.15 -7.31
N ARG A 137 17.01 18.45 -8.15
CA ARG A 137 15.56 18.66 -8.24
C ARG A 137 14.82 18.10 -7.02
N PHE A 138 15.37 17.05 -6.40
CA PHE A 138 14.83 16.46 -5.18
C PHE A 138 15.08 17.38 -3.98
N PHE A 139 16.31 17.85 -3.80
CA PHE A 139 16.66 18.87 -2.78
C PHE A 139 15.86 20.15 -2.99
N ALA A 140 15.82 20.73 -4.19
CA ALA A 140 15.02 21.93 -4.45
C ALA A 140 13.51 21.78 -4.14
N ARG A 141 13.00 20.55 -4.05
CA ARG A 141 11.60 20.25 -3.76
C ARG A 141 11.34 20.02 -2.26
N PHE A 142 12.30 19.48 -1.53
CA PHE A 142 12.09 18.98 -0.17
C PHE A 142 12.99 19.62 0.88
N ASP A 143 14.19 20.10 0.53
CA ASP A 143 15.05 20.90 1.39
C ASP A 143 14.47 22.34 1.45
N ARG A 144 13.67 22.62 2.48
CA ARG A 144 12.89 23.86 2.59
C ARG A 144 13.70 24.96 3.23
N ASP A 145 14.58 24.62 4.16
CA ASP A 145 15.46 25.57 4.84
C ASP A 145 16.79 25.82 4.11
N ARG A 146 17.08 25.04 3.05
CA ARG A 146 18.24 25.14 2.15
C ARG A 146 19.56 24.85 2.87
N ASP A 147 19.53 23.99 3.87
CA ASP A 147 20.72 23.59 4.60
C ASP A 147 21.48 22.43 3.92
N GLY A 148 20.91 21.86 2.85
CA GLY A 148 21.49 20.77 2.08
C GLY A 148 21.29 19.40 2.74
N ILE A 149 20.36 19.29 3.70
CA ILE A 149 19.97 18.06 4.39
C ILE A 149 18.46 17.97 4.35
N ILE A 150 17.89 16.82 3.98
CA ILE A 150 16.43 16.65 4.05
C ILE A 150 16.08 15.88 5.31
N VAL A 151 15.43 16.56 6.25
CA VAL A 151 14.97 15.96 7.51
C VAL A 151 13.51 15.54 7.44
N GLU A 152 13.13 14.59 8.30
CA GLU A 152 11.83 13.91 8.30
C GLU A 152 10.61 14.87 8.19
N HIS A 153 10.69 16.03 8.83
CA HIS A 153 9.61 17.03 8.90
C HIS A 153 9.46 17.91 7.65
N GLU A 154 10.41 17.86 6.73
CA GLU A 154 10.36 18.59 5.46
C GLU A 154 9.74 17.75 4.33
N THR A 155 9.63 16.45 4.54
CA THR A 155 9.00 15.53 3.60
C THR A 155 7.49 15.38 3.85
N PRO A 156 6.66 15.14 2.82
CA PRO A 156 5.26 14.80 2.99
C PRO A 156 5.09 13.50 3.79
N PHE A 157 3.99 13.39 4.53
CA PHE A 157 3.65 12.22 5.37
C PHE A 157 3.86 10.87 4.66
N THR A 158 3.54 10.80 3.36
CA THR A 158 3.70 9.58 2.55
C THR A 158 5.16 9.16 2.35
N ILE A 159 6.08 10.12 2.20
CA ILE A 159 7.53 9.84 2.07
C ILE A 159 8.08 9.41 3.43
N ARG A 160 7.66 10.09 4.49
CA ARG A 160 7.99 9.74 5.87
C ARG A 160 7.59 8.32 6.25
N LEU A 161 6.39 7.90 5.83
CA LEU A 161 5.84 6.60 6.22
C LEU A 161 6.36 5.44 5.35
N PHE A 162 6.63 5.66 4.06
CA PHE A 162 6.89 4.58 3.10
C PHE A 162 8.20 4.64 2.32
N GLY A 163 8.93 5.76 2.36
CA GLY A 163 10.12 5.96 1.49
C GLY A 163 11.39 6.37 2.23
N TYR A 164 11.28 6.97 3.42
CA TYR A 164 12.42 7.57 4.12
C TYR A 164 13.53 6.54 4.43
N TRP A 165 13.14 5.35 4.89
CA TRP A 165 14.04 4.22 5.18
C TRP A 165 14.75 3.64 3.94
N GLU A 166 14.23 3.90 2.74
CA GLU A 166 14.84 3.44 1.49
C GLU A 166 16.00 4.35 1.05
N PHE A 167 16.05 5.59 1.55
CA PHE A 167 17.07 6.57 1.21
C PHE A 167 18.07 6.84 2.34
N ASP A 168 17.68 6.61 3.60
CA ASP A 168 18.54 6.78 4.79
C ASP A 168 19.40 5.52 5.02
N GLU A 169 20.49 5.38 4.27
CA GLU A 169 21.37 4.20 4.32
C GLU A 169 22.09 4.03 5.67
N ASN A 170 22.32 5.12 6.42
CA ASN A 170 23.03 5.10 7.70
C ASN A 170 22.11 5.22 8.93
N ASN A 171 20.80 5.34 8.71
CA ASN A 171 19.73 5.37 9.69
C ASN A 171 19.90 6.48 10.74
N ASP A 172 20.37 7.65 10.29
CA ASP A 172 20.61 8.81 11.16
C ASP A 172 19.49 9.87 11.10
N GLY A 173 18.43 9.59 10.33
CA GLY A 173 17.27 10.46 10.18
C GLY A 173 17.50 11.66 9.28
N LYS A 174 18.52 11.59 8.41
CA LYS A 174 18.89 12.64 7.45
C LYS A 174 19.20 12.04 6.09
N LEU A 175 18.75 12.72 5.03
CA LEU A 175 19.06 12.39 3.64
C LEU A 175 19.99 13.44 3.02
#